data_AF-A0A1F4JS86-F1
#
_entry.id   AF-A0A1F4JS86-F1
#
_cell.length_a   1.000
_cell.length_b   1.000
_cell.length_c   1.000
_cell.angle_alpha   90.00
_cell.angle_beta   90.00
_cell.angle_gamma   90.00
#
_symmetry.space_group_name_H-M   'P 1'
#
loop_
_entity.id
_entity.type
_entity.pdbx_description
1 polymer ?
#
loop_
_entity_poly.entity_id
_entity_poly.type
_entity_poly.pdbx_seq_one_letter_code
_entity_poly.pdbx_strand_id
1 'polypeptide(L)'
;MATKEQCDRFATEMAHRFEDLTKWAIENWPHKDIPLLSSDFSESRKEIGLILGARLNEGRTDLPELPGDENSAQYVQTAPAPWP
;
A
#
# COMPACT_ATOMS: atom_id res chain seq x y z
N MET A 1 10.22 -15.72 13.49
CA MET A 1 9.67 -14.65 12.64
C MET A 1 10.59 -13.44 12.71
N ALA A 2 10.64 -12.60 11.67
CA ALA A 2 11.44 -11.37 11.70
C ALA A 2 10.95 -10.42 12.80
N THR A 3 11.82 -9.57 13.35
CA THR A 3 11.47 -8.55 14.36
C THR A 3 10.79 -7.34 13.73
N LYS A 4 10.04 -6.55 14.51
CA LYS A 4 9.37 -5.35 14.02
C LYS A 4 10.36 -4.39 13.36
N GLU A 5 11.49 -4.15 14.02
CA GLU A 5 12.58 -3.33 13.51
C GLU A 5 13.15 -3.84 12.18
N GLN A 6 13.26 -5.16 12.00
CA GLN A 6 13.72 -5.75 10.74
C GLN A 6 12.72 -5.49 9.60
N CYS A 7 11.42 -5.60 9.87
CA CYS A 7 10.38 -5.28 8.88
C CYS A 7 10.33 -3.79 8.56
N ASP A 8 10.38 -2.92 9.57
CA ASP A 8 10.32 -1.47 9.38
C ASP A 8 11.54 -0.97 8.59
N ARG A 9 12.73 -1.52 8.90
CA ARG A 9 13.94 -1.27 8.12
C ARG A 9 13.80 -1.76 6.68
N PHE A 10 13.32 -2.98 6.49
CA PHE A 10 13.09 -3.54 5.15
C PHE A 10 12.12 -2.67 4.35
N ALA A 11 11.02 -2.24 4.95
CA ALA A 11 10.04 -1.38 4.29
C ALA A 11 10.66 -0.04 3.86
N THR A 12 11.43 0.58 4.74
CA THR A 12 12.14 1.83 4.43
C THR A 12 13.13 1.65 3.28
N GLU A 13 13.97 0.60 3.33
CA GLU A 13 14.95 0.32 2.29
C GLU A 13 14.29 -0.01 0.94
N MET A 14 13.20 -0.77 0.94
CA MET A 14 12.47 -1.14 -0.27
C MET A 14 11.77 0.06 -0.92
N ALA A 15 11.16 0.94 -0.12
CA ALA A 15 10.56 2.17 -0.61
C ALA A 15 11.61 3.08 -1.28
N HIS A 16 12.76 3.30 -0.62
CA HIS A 16 13.84 4.09 -1.20
C HIS A 16 14.37 3.50 -2.51
N ARG A 17 14.60 2.18 -2.57
CA ARG A 17 15.07 1.51 -3.79
C ARG A 17 14.09 1.65 -4.94
N PHE A 18 12.78 1.63 -4.66
CA PHE A 18 11.76 1.81 -5.68
C PHE A 18 11.73 3.24 -6.25
N GLU A 19 11.92 4.25 -5.40
CA GLU A 19 12.02 5.64 -5.86
C GLU A 19 13.31 5.88 -6.65
N ASP A 20 14.44 5.32 -6.22
CA ASP A 20 15.71 5.39 -6.96
C ASP A 20 15.58 4.73 -8.34
N LEU A 21 14.93 3.57 -8.43
CA LEU A 21 14.62 2.89 -9.69
C LEU A 21 13.77 3.78 -10.60
N THR A 22 12.71 4.37 -10.05
CA THR A 22 11.78 5.22 -10.80
C THR A 22 12.50 6.44 -11.37
N LYS A 23 13.32 7.11 -10.54
CA LYS A 23 14.13 8.24 -10.96
C LYS A 23 15.11 7.85 -12.07
N TRP A 24 15.85 6.76 -11.88
CA TRP A 24 16.80 6.25 -12.88
C TRP A 24 16.10 5.95 -14.21
N ALA A 25 14.94 5.30 -14.17
CA ALA A 25 14.20 4.94 -15.37
C ALA A 25 13.75 6.16 -16.17
N ILE A 26 13.26 7.21 -15.50
CA ILE A 26 12.85 8.46 -16.13
C ILE A 26 14.06 9.17 -16.77
N GLU A 27 15.17 9.28 -16.02
CA GLU A 27 16.40 9.96 -16.50
C GLU A 27 17.01 9.24 -17.71
N ASN A 28 17.05 7.91 -17.67
CA ASN A 28 17.72 7.07 -18.67
C ASN A 28 16.79 6.59 -19.78
N TRP A 29 15.54 7.06 -19.80
CA TRP A 29 14.56 6.65 -20.80
C TRP A 29 15.04 6.95 -22.24
N PRO A 30 15.13 5.95 -23.14
CA PRO A 30 15.72 6.15 -24.47
C PRO A 30 14.78 6.88 -25.45
N HIS A 31 13.46 6.78 -25.28
CA HIS A 31 12.48 7.35 -26.22
C HIS A 31 12.04 8.76 -25.79
N LYS A 32 12.80 9.78 -26.19
CA LYS A 32 12.54 11.17 -25.78
C LYS A 32 11.24 11.76 -26.35
N ASP A 33 10.73 11.21 -27.45
CA ASP A 33 9.45 11.63 -28.05
C ASP A 33 8.22 11.19 -27.25
N ILE A 34 8.37 10.16 -26.42
CA ILE A 34 7.31 9.62 -25.55
C ILE A 34 7.91 9.51 -24.14
N PRO A 35 7.99 10.62 -23.39
CA PRO A 35 8.69 10.64 -22.11
C PRO A 35 7.98 9.74 -21.10
N LEU A 36 8.77 8.96 -20.37
CA LEU A 36 8.29 8.22 -19.21
C LEU A 36 8.03 9.20 -18.05
N LEU A 37 6.85 9.12 -17.45
CA LEU A 37 6.41 10.02 -16.39
C LEU A 37 6.32 9.28 -15.06
N SER A 38 6.41 10.02 -13.95
CA SER A 38 6.21 9.44 -12.61
C SER A 38 4.81 8.81 -12.44
N SER A 39 3.81 9.33 -13.16
CA SER A 39 2.44 8.77 -13.18
C SER A 39 2.37 7.34 -13.71
N ASP A 40 3.29 6.95 -14.60
CA ASP A 40 3.34 5.60 -15.17
C ASP A 40 3.74 4.54 -14.13
N PHE A 41 4.30 4.97 -13.00
CA PHE A 41 4.67 4.12 -11.87
C PHE A 41 3.61 4.08 -10.76
N SER A 42 2.45 4.71 -10.96
CA SER A 42 1.41 4.84 -9.92
C SER A 42 0.88 3.49 -9.43
N GLU A 43 0.57 2.56 -10.34
CA GLU A 43 0.13 1.21 -9.98
C GLU A 43 1.23 0.42 -9.26
N SER A 44 2.46 0.48 -9.76
CA SER A 44 3.62 -0.14 -9.10
C SER A 44 3.80 0.39 -7.67
N ARG A 45 3.62 1.69 -7.45
CA ARG A 45 3.71 2.30 -6.12
C ARG A 45 2.62 1.79 -5.17
N LYS A 46 1.40 1.58 -5.67
CA LYS A 46 0.30 0.98 -4.89
C LYS A 46 0.65 -0.46 -4.48
N GLU A 47 1.12 -1.27 -5.43
CA GLU A 47 1.51 -2.67 -5.16
C GLU A 47 2.64 -2.77 -4.15
N ILE A 48 3.68 -1.94 -4.29
CA ILE A 48 4.77 -1.85 -3.30
C ILE A 48 4.22 -1.44 -1.93
N GLY A 49 3.29 -0.48 -1.88
CA GLY A 49 2.61 -0.10 -0.64
C GLY A 49 1.86 -1.26 0.03
N LEU A 50 1.15 -2.09 -0.75
CA LEU A 50 0.45 -3.27 -0.24
C LEU A 50 1.41 -4.33 0.31
N ILE A 51 2.55 -4.54 -0.37
CA ILE A 51 3.60 -5.46 0.09
C ILE A 51 4.18 -4.97 1.41
N LEU A 52 4.53 -3.69 1.51
CA LEU A 52 5.17 -3.10 2.69
C LEU A 52 4.23 -2.90 3.88
N GLY A 53 2.93 -2.75 3.62
CA GLY A 53 1.89 -2.63 4.63
C GLY A 53 1.36 -3.98 5.08
N ALA A 54 0.26 -4.42 4.46
CA ALA A 54 -0.49 -5.60 4.89
C ALA A 54 0.36 -6.86 4.85
N ARG A 55 1.02 -7.15 3.71
CA ARG A 55 1.69 -8.44 3.50
C ARG A 55 2.95 -8.62 4.35
N LEU A 56 3.73 -7.56 4.52
CA LEU A 56 4.94 -7.61 5.36
C LEU A 56 4.60 -7.83 6.85
N ASN A 57 3.38 -7.49 7.25
CA ASN A 57 2.88 -7.66 8.63
C ASN A 57 1.91 -8.85 8.77
N GLU A 58 1.63 -9.60 7.71
CA GLU A 58 0.79 -10.81 7.77
C GLU A 58 1.39 -11.80 8.79
N GLY A 59 0.60 -12.15 9.81
CA GLY A 59 1.02 -13.04 10.90
C GLY A 59 1.53 -12.35 12.17
N ARG A 60 1.55 -11.01 12.24
CA ARG A 60 1.70 -10.28 13.51
C ARG A 60 0.34 -9.89 14.07
N THR A 61 -0.07 -10.61 15.12
CA THR A 61 -1.28 -10.33 15.91
C THR A 61 -1.15 -9.07 16.79
N ASP A 62 0.02 -8.45 16.82
CA ASP A 62 0.38 -7.35 17.73
C ASP A 62 0.27 -5.96 17.08
N LEU A 63 -0.44 -5.84 15.96
CA LEU A 63 -0.95 -4.53 15.55
C LEU A 63 -2.06 -4.17 16.54
N PRO A 64 -1.98 -3.04 17.30
CA PRO A 64 -3.21 -2.46 17.78
C PRO A 64 -4.07 -2.24 16.54
N GLU A 65 -5.33 -2.65 16.60
CA GLU A 65 -6.34 -2.27 15.61
C GLU A 65 -6.00 -0.85 15.14
N LEU A 66 -5.66 -0.70 13.85
CA LEU A 66 -6.03 0.54 13.16
C LEU A 66 -7.43 0.82 13.67
N PRO A 67 -7.76 2.01 14.21
CA PRO A 67 -9.14 2.30 14.51
C PRO A 67 -9.83 2.09 13.17
N GLY A 68 -10.49 0.94 13.05
CA GLY A 68 -11.42 0.68 11.99
C GLY A 68 -12.30 1.89 12.09
N ASP A 69 -12.31 2.68 11.03
CA ASP A 69 -13.23 3.79 10.92
C ASP A 69 -14.60 3.18 11.29
N GLU A 70 -15.05 3.46 12.52
CA GLU A 70 -16.32 3.03 13.12
C GLU A 70 -17.49 3.72 12.39
N ASN A 71 -17.28 4.02 11.11
CA ASN A 71 -18.17 4.66 10.17
C ASN A 71 -18.01 4.11 8.75
N SER A 72 -17.47 2.90 8.60
CA SER A 72 -17.46 2.15 7.33
C SER A 72 -18.53 1.05 7.28
N ALA A 73 -19.46 1.00 8.23
CA ALA A 73 -20.73 0.31 8.03
C ALA A 73 -21.65 1.19 7.17
N GLN A 74 -21.50 1.14 5.84
CA GLN A 74 -22.41 1.80 4.88
C GLN A 74 -23.83 1.20 4.86
N TYR A 75 -24.14 0.27 5.76
CA TYR A 75 -25.43 -0.40 5.85
C TYR A 75 -25.92 -0.41 7.29
N VAL A 76 -27.06 0.22 7.52
CA VAL A 76 -27.84 0.05 8.75
C VAL A 76 -28.66 -1.22 8.58
N GLN A 77 -28.45 -2.20 9.45
CA GLN A 77 -29.30 -3.40 9.50
C GLN A 77 -30.68 -3.00 10.04
N THR A 78 -31.60 -2.68 9.13
CA THR A 78 -33.00 -2.42 9.47
C THR A 78 -33.77 -3.73 9.39
N ALA A 79 -34.31 -4.18 10.52
CA ALA A 79 -35.34 -5.21 10.49
C ALA A 79 -36.57 -4.61 9.81
N PRO A 80 -37.08 -5.16 8.69
CA PRO A 80 -38.32 -4.68 8.12
C PRO A 80 -39.44 -4.89 9.14
N ALA A 81 -40.30 -3.87 9.31
CA ALA A 81 -41.51 -4.03 10.12
C ALA A 81 -42.31 -5.23 9.60
N PRO A 82 -42.89 -6.06 10.50
CA PRO A 82 -43.71 -7.18 10.08
C PRO A 82 -44.89 -6.64 9.26
N TRP A 83 -45.04 -7.16 8.04
CA TRP A 83 -46.22 -6.87 7.21
C TRP A 83 -47.49 -7.33 7.94
N PRO A 84 -48.58 -6.55 7.90
CA PRO A 84 -49.88 -6.98 8.40
C PRO A 84 -50.46 -8.17 7.61
#